data_AF-A0A3D2J3C8-F1
#
_entry.id   AF-A0A3D2J3C8-F1
#
_cell.length_a   1.000
_cell.length_b   1.000
_cell.length_c   1.000
_cell.angle_alpha   90.00
_cell.angle_beta   90.00
_cell.angle_gamma   90.00
#
_symmetry.space_group_name_H-M   'P 1'
#
loop_
_entity.id
_entity.type
_entity.pdbx_description
1 polymer ?
#
loop_
_entity_poly.entity_id
_entity_poly.type
_entity_poly.pdbx_seq_one_letter_code
_entity_poly.pdbx_strand_id
1 'polypeptide(L)'
;KSRIFGVWSLLADYLFIETATIRNLLYEGNIAEHKAQLDDYDALLQLARHYDAQFERETQSVAQPSLIERVRGFLEYLRLLLLLRQEGTTRHEEDDELASDRLRVMTVHASKGLEFPVVYMPGLTTQRFPSSPRANPVPPPSGMTKQASKNNEQETEVAEETEETEKQAHESGEACLFYVGVTRARDALVLSYSDRYGKKSYKPSPYLDALRAGLPEERVQRLQWKFDAEAQLSDDEDEIPIASIGQSITERLSEDFLRVMSPHTLRATDIEAYHRCPRQYAYSRLYRFNAEQSGYQLFHRATQRAIEELHQQSTNAEIDVQELYTRHWQEAGGDQLPFASLYEQHAQHVLTTTQRALQAKTHEATLHPQYDVEIAGRTVQVTIDRVETPESSETQGSQANHVAQDSDTGKTKQSKSQKQQVSPTSIAFKRTRFGKSKDKAEAEMRDLFYTLAYRKQFPGESVNLQHHNLSTGEAIPLSMTPKKEQRLQSEAEQAIQGLERHEYTAKPAEASQCLTCPFSFICPI
;
A
#
# COMPACT_ATOMS: atom_id res chain seq x y z
N LYS A 1 -13.07 -1.01 -17.16
CA LYS A 1 -12.03 -0.39 -18.05
C LYS A 1 -11.21 0.62 -17.24
N SER A 2 -10.49 0.15 -16.22
CA SER A 2 -9.41 0.92 -15.60
C SER A 2 -8.27 1.01 -16.63
N ARG A 3 -7.82 2.22 -16.95
CA ARG A 3 -6.67 2.44 -17.84
C ARG A 3 -5.45 2.60 -16.95
N ILE A 4 -4.49 1.68 -17.03
CA ILE A 4 -3.12 1.93 -16.55
C ILE A 4 -2.60 3.12 -17.39
N PHE A 5 -2.33 4.26 -16.75
CA PHE A 5 -2.03 5.51 -17.45
C PHE A 5 -0.55 5.69 -17.82
N GLY A 6 0.37 4.96 -17.17
CA GLY A 6 1.82 5.10 -17.41
C GLY A 6 2.69 4.02 -16.75
N VAL A 7 4.01 4.15 -16.93
CA VAL A 7 5.01 3.23 -16.40
C VAL A 7 5.04 3.26 -14.88
N TRP A 8 4.84 4.42 -14.28
CA TRP A 8 4.76 4.60 -12.84
C TRP A 8 3.64 3.78 -12.22
N SER A 9 2.42 3.88 -12.76
CA SER A 9 1.26 3.13 -12.25
C SER A 9 1.48 1.62 -12.32
N LEU A 10 2.09 1.14 -13.41
CA LEU A 10 2.43 -0.27 -13.56
C LEU A 10 3.41 -0.74 -12.48
N LEU A 11 4.47 0.04 -12.21
CA LEU A 11 5.48 -0.31 -11.20
C LEU A 11 4.90 -0.23 -9.79
N ALA A 12 4.09 0.78 -9.49
CA ALA A 12 3.43 0.92 -8.20
C ALA A 12 2.47 -0.27 -7.93
N ASP A 13 1.65 -0.63 -8.91
CA ASP A 13 0.76 -1.79 -8.80
C ASP A 13 1.57 -3.08 -8.60
N TYR A 14 2.63 -3.29 -9.39
CA TYR A 14 3.46 -4.49 -9.25
C TYR A 14 4.14 -4.60 -7.88
N LEU A 15 4.69 -3.50 -7.35
CA LEU A 15 5.46 -3.49 -6.12
C LEU A 15 4.60 -3.57 -4.85
N PHE A 16 3.44 -2.91 -4.85
CA PHE A 16 2.60 -2.77 -3.66
C PHE A 16 1.37 -3.70 -3.66
N ILE A 17 0.92 -4.15 -4.82
CA ILE A 17 -0.32 -4.93 -4.97
C ILE A 17 0.00 -6.37 -5.36
N GLU A 18 0.67 -6.56 -6.49
CA GLU A 18 0.91 -7.90 -7.06
C GLU A 18 1.91 -8.71 -6.23
N THR A 19 2.92 -8.03 -5.69
CA THR A 19 3.99 -8.69 -4.96
C THR A 19 3.96 -8.34 -3.48
N ALA A 20 4.45 -9.26 -2.64
CA ALA A 20 4.70 -8.98 -1.24
C ALA A 20 6.00 -8.19 -1.01
N THR A 21 6.69 -7.76 -2.08
CA THR A 21 8.05 -7.19 -2.02
C THR A 21 8.14 -6.02 -1.04
N ILE A 22 7.40 -4.94 -1.29
CA ILE A 22 7.46 -3.76 -0.40
C ILE A 22 6.78 -4.04 0.93
N ARG A 23 5.69 -4.81 0.93
CA ARG A 23 4.97 -5.18 2.16
C ARG A 23 5.85 -5.94 3.15
N ASN A 24 6.71 -6.83 2.67
CA ASN A 24 7.66 -7.57 3.51
C ASN A 24 8.75 -6.65 4.07
N LEU A 25 9.19 -5.66 3.29
CA LEU A 25 10.16 -4.65 3.75
C LEU A 25 9.55 -3.68 4.79
N LEU A 26 8.24 -3.45 4.72
CA LEU A 26 7.49 -2.58 5.62
C LEU A 26 6.88 -3.29 6.84
N TYR A 27 7.01 -4.62 6.95
CA TYR A 27 6.47 -5.37 8.08
C TYR A 27 7.26 -5.06 9.37
N GLU A 28 6.53 -4.95 10.49
CA GLU A 28 7.03 -4.39 11.76
C GLU A 28 8.33 -5.07 12.25
N GLY A 29 9.33 -4.25 12.62
CA GLY A 29 10.61 -4.67 13.19
C GLY A 29 11.86 -4.24 12.41
N ASN A 30 11.75 -4.05 11.08
CA ASN A 30 12.92 -3.96 10.20
C ASN A 30 12.99 -2.71 9.28
N ILE A 31 12.19 -1.67 9.52
CA ILE A 31 12.21 -0.47 8.66
C ILE A 31 13.60 0.20 8.65
N ALA A 32 14.29 0.23 9.79
CA ALA A 32 15.65 0.76 9.87
C ALA A 32 16.65 -0.10 9.08
N GLU A 33 16.51 -1.43 9.12
CA GLU A 33 17.36 -2.38 8.39
C GLU A 33 17.14 -2.28 6.87
N HIS A 34 15.91 -2.03 6.44
CA HIS A 34 15.53 -2.00 5.02
C HIS A 34 15.47 -0.60 4.42
N LYS A 35 15.88 0.43 5.16
CA LYS A 35 15.77 1.84 4.74
C LYS A 35 16.40 2.09 3.36
N ALA A 36 17.62 1.62 3.14
CA ALA A 36 18.31 1.80 1.86
C ALA A 36 17.55 1.16 0.69
N GLN A 37 16.97 -0.03 0.90
CA GLN A 37 16.19 -0.71 -0.15
C GLN A 37 14.89 0.03 -0.44
N LEU A 38 14.24 0.56 0.59
CA LEU A 38 13.04 1.38 0.44
C LEU A 38 13.35 2.70 -0.29
N ASP A 39 14.48 3.32 0.02
CA ASP A 39 14.98 4.52 -0.66
C ASP A 39 15.28 4.25 -2.15
N ASP A 40 15.83 3.08 -2.48
CA ASP A 40 16.05 2.64 -3.87
C ASP A 40 14.73 2.45 -4.64
N TYR A 41 13.74 1.80 -4.02
CA TYR A 41 12.42 1.63 -4.63
C TYR A 41 11.70 2.97 -4.81
N ASP A 42 11.83 3.89 -3.85
CA ASP A 42 11.29 5.24 -3.98
C ASP A 42 11.98 5.99 -5.12
N ALA A 43 13.30 5.94 -5.22
CA ALA A 43 14.04 6.55 -6.32
C ALA A 43 13.62 6.00 -7.69
N LEU A 44 13.41 4.68 -7.81
CA LEU A 44 12.91 4.04 -9.03
C LEU A 44 11.51 4.54 -9.40
N LEU A 45 10.61 4.65 -8.43
CA LEU A 45 9.26 5.16 -8.64
C LEU A 45 9.28 6.65 -9.00
N GLN A 46 10.10 7.47 -8.35
CA GLN A 46 10.26 8.87 -8.72
C GLN A 46 10.77 9.02 -10.16
N LEU A 47 11.71 8.17 -10.57
CA LEU A 47 12.23 8.17 -11.93
C LEU A 47 11.15 7.80 -12.96
N ALA A 48 10.35 6.77 -12.68
CA ALA A 48 9.22 6.40 -13.54
C ALA A 48 8.17 7.52 -13.62
N ARG A 49 7.91 8.23 -12.51
CA ARG A 49 7.00 9.38 -12.49
C ARG A 49 7.53 10.54 -13.33
N HIS A 50 8.82 10.84 -13.24
CA HIS A 50 9.44 11.87 -14.07
C HIS A 50 9.40 11.50 -15.55
N TYR A 51 9.64 10.24 -15.90
CA TYR A 51 9.53 9.73 -17.26
C TYR A 51 8.11 9.91 -17.82
N ASP A 52 7.08 9.47 -17.09
CA ASP A 52 5.69 9.63 -17.50
C ASP A 52 5.31 11.13 -17.65
N ALA A 53 5.72 11.99 -16.71
CA ALA A 53 5.43 13.42 -16.75
C ALA A 53 6.12 14.14 -17.92
N GLN A 54 7.35 13.75 -18.27
CA GLN A 54 8.04 14.27 -19.45
C GLN A 54 7.34 13.83 -20.72
N PHE A 55 6.94 12.55 -20.78
CA PHE A 55 6.21 11.99 -21.90
C PHE A 55 4.89 12.74 -22.15
N GLU A 56 4.11 13.03 -21.10
CA GLU A 56 2.86 13.79 -21.18
C GLU A 56 3.04 15.23 -21.67
N ARG A 57 4.17 15.88 -21.34
CA ARG A 57 4.50 17.22 -21.84
C ARG A 57 4.86 17.23 -23.32
N GLU A 58 5.58 16.23 -23.78
CA GLU A 58 6.07 16.14 -25.17
C GLU A 58 4.98 15.66 -26.15
N THR A 59 3.99 14.89 -25.68
CA THR A 59 2.95 14.28 -26.55
C THR A 59 1.60 14.98 -26.58
N GLN A 60 1.51 16.27 -26.23
CA GLN A 60 0.25 17.05 -26.26
C GLN A 60 -0.48 17.11 -27.64
N SER A 61 0.07 16.53 -28.72
CA SER A 61 -0.43 16.63 -30.10
C SER A 61 -0.45 15.31 -30.91
N VAL A 62 -0.02 14.16 -30.34
CA VAL A 62 0.15 12.90 -31.10
C VAL A 62 -0.57 11.72 -30.42
N ALA A 63 -0.93 10.69 -31.19
CA ALA A 63 -1.52 9.45 -30.70
C ALA A 63 -0.69 8.83 -29.55
N GLN A 64 -1.33 8.53 -28.42
CA GLN A 64 -0.65 7.99 -27.24
C GLN A 64 -0.15 6.57 -27.51
N PRO A 65 1.15 6.27 -27.29
CA PRO A 65 1.67 4.93 -27.43
C PRO A 65 1.07 3.97 -26.40
N SER A 66 1.10 2.70 -26.75
CA SER A 66 0.72 1.60 -25.87
C SER A 66 1.55 1.62 -24.57
N LEU A 67 1.04 0.97 -23.52
CA LEU A 67 1.79 0.81 -22.28
C LEU A 67 3.12 0.06 -22.50
N ILE A 68 3.14 -0.92 -23.41
CA ILE A 68 4.32 -1.71 -23.74
C ILE A 68 5.43 -0.83 -24.32
N GLU A 69 5.09 0.06 -25.26
CA GLU A 69 6.04 1.00 -25.85
C GLU A 69 6.60 1.97 -24.81
N ARG A 70 5.76 2.45 -23.90
CA ARG A 70 6.21 3.31 -22.79
C ARG A 70 7.15 2.60 -21.83
N VAL A 71 6.86 1.33 -21.48
CA VAL A 71 7.75 0.52 -20.66
C VAL A 71 9.08 0.26 -21.37
N ARG A 72 9.06 -0.06 -22.67
CA ARG A 72 10.29 -0.21 -23.46
C ARG A 72 11.12 1.07 -23.46
N GLY A 73 10.49 2.21 -23.70
CA GLY A 73 11.16 3.51 -23.67
C GLY A 73 11.73 3.85 -22.29
N PHE A 74 11.03 3.51 -21.20
CA PHE A 74 11.55 3.68 -19.85
C PHE A 74 12.77 2.79 -19.57
N LEU A 75 12.76 1.54 -20.05
CA LEU A 75 13.93 0.65 -19.93
C LEU A 75 15.13 1.14 -20.74
N GLU A 76 14.90 1.73 -21.90
CA GLU A 76 15.96 2.38 -22.69
C GLU A 76 16.51 3.61 -21.98
N TYR A 77 15.64 4.44 -21.41
CA TYR A 77 16.02 5.58 -20.58
C TYR A 77 16.88 5.16 -19.37
N LEU A 78 16.47 4.12 -18.66
CA LEU A 78 17.24 3.52 -17.57
C LEU A 78 18.62 3.03 -18.04
N ARG A 79 18.69 2.33 -19.17
CA ARG A 79 19.96 1.86 -19.74
C ARG A 79 20.87 3.02 -20.09
N LEU A 80 20.33 4.10 -20.64
CA LEU A 80 21.08 5.31 -20.96
C LEU A 80 21.65 5.95 -19.68
N LEU A 81 20.84 6.07 -18.62
CA LEU A 81 21.30 6.59 -17.33
C LEU A 81 22.41 5.72 -16.72
N LEU A 82 22.28 4.39 -16.81
CA LEU A 82 23.31 3.46 -16.34
C LEU A 82 24.60 3.57 -17.17
N LEU A 83 24.50 3.72 -18.49
CA LEU A 83 25.63 3.97 -19.38
C LEU A 83 26.36 5.27 -19.02
N LEU A 84 25.61 6.36 -18.81
CA LEU A 84 26.17 7.66 -18.44
C LEU A 84 26.76 7.67 -17.02
N ARG A 85 26.22 6.88 -16.08
CA ARG A 85 26.75 6.74 -14.72
C ARG A 85 28.07 5.97 -14.68
N GLN A 86 28.33 5.06 -15.63
CA GLN A 86 29.58 4.29 -15.67
C GLN A 86 30.83 5.13 -15.92
N GLU A 87 30.70 6.38 -16.39
CA GLU A 87 31.83 7.30 -16.55
C GLU A 87 32.22 8.02 -15.23
N GLY A 88 31.39 7.93 -14.17
CA GLY A 88 31.58 8.59 -12.88
C GLY A 88 31.72 7.61 -11.69
N THR A 89 32.94 7.09 -11.51
CA THR A 89 33.54 6.59 -10.24
C THR A 89 32.94 5.39 -9.47
N THR A 90 33.90 4.50 -9.12
CA THR A 90 34.08 3.74 -7.86
C THR A 90 33.08 2.66 -7.45
N ARG A 91 33.62 1.44 -7.34
CA ARG A 91 33.07 0.27 -6.63
C ARG A 91 32.54 0.69 -5.25
N HIS A 92 31.28 0.38 -4.97
CA HIS A 92 30.79 0.34 -3.60
C HIS A 92 31.42 -0.86 -2.88
N GLU A 93 32.38 -0.59 -2.00
CA GLU A 93 33.00 -1.54 -1.07
C GLU A 93 32.42 -1.34 0.34
N GLU A 94 31.09 -1.31 0.50
CA GLU A 94 30.43 -1.11 1.81
C GLU A 94 29.19 -2.03 2.03
N ASP A 95 29.17 -3.23 1.44
CA ASP A 95 27.99 -4.12 1.46
C ASP A 95 28.23 -5.51 2.10
N ASP A 96 29.30 -5.66 2.89
CA ASP A 96 29.66 -6.98 3.45
C ASP A 96 28.93 -7.35 4.75
N GLU A 97 28.30 -6.43 5.48
CA GLU A 97 27.60 -6.75 6.74
C GLU A 97 26.10 -7.12 6.58
N LEU A 98 25.47 -6.80 5.44
CA LEU A 98 24.03 -7.05 5.18
C LEU A 98 23.74 -8.34 4.38
N ALA A 99 24.75 -9.16 4.10
CA ALA A 99 24.73 -10.15 3.02
C ALA A 99 24.24 -11.57 3.39
N SER A 100 23.62 -11.78 4.56
CA SER A 100 23.35 -13.14 5.06
C SER A 100 22.17 -13.88 4.39
N ASP A 101 21.32 -13.22 3.61
CA ASP A 101 20.11 -13.87 3.03
C ASP A 101 19.76 -13.39 1.61
N ARG A 102 20.74 -13.37 0.69
CA ARG A 102 20.54 -12.94 -0.71
C ARG A 102 21.28 -13.81 -1.72
N LEU A 103 20.66 -14.06 -2.87
CA LEU A 103 21.29 -14.68 -4.04
C LEU A 103 22.05 -13.63 -4.85
N ARG A 104 23.38 -13.76 -4.96
CA ARG A 104 24.21 -12.86 -5.77
C ARG A 104 24.28 -13.36 -7.21
N VAL A 105 23.69 -12.62 -8.15
CA VAL A 105 23.77 -12.89 -9.60
C VAL A 105 24.79 -11.95 -10.24
N MET A 106 25.82 -12.51 -10.87
CA MET A 106 26.91 -11.73 -11.48
C MET A 106 27.51 -12.45 -12.68
N THR A 107 28.32 -11.73 -13.47
CA THR A 107 29.08 -12.33 -14.56
C THR A 107 30.31 -13.06 -14.02
N VAL A 108 30.82 -14.06 -14.76
CA VAL A 108 32.04 -14.79 -14.38
C VAL A 108 33.23 -13.85 -14.19
N HIS A 109 33.34 -12.79 -14.99
CA HIS A 109 34.39 -11.77 -14.85
C HIS A 109 34.30 -11.03 -13.51
N ALA A 110 33.10 -10.65 -13.08
CA ALA A 110 32.88 -9.96 -11.81
C ALA A 110 33.17 -10.85 -10.58
N SER A 111 33.16 -12.18 -10.76
CA SER A 111 33.46 -13.13 -9.67
C SER A 111 34.96 -13.27 -9.35
N LYS A 112 35.85 -12.69 -10.16
CA LYS A 112 37.31 -12.84 -10.01
C LYS A 112 37.77 -12.28 -8.67
N GLY A 113 38.41 -13.12 -7.86
CA GLY A 113 38.90 -12.77 -6.52
C GLY A 113 37.87 -12.95 -5.41
N LEU A 114 36.65 -13.36 -5.73
CA LEU A 114 35.62 -13.72 -4.75
C LEU A 114 35.58 -15.24 -4.54
N GLU A 115 34.96 -15.69 -3.45
CA GLU A 115 34.71 -17.10 -3.13
C GLU A 115 33.30 -17.21 -2.53
N PHE A 116 32.57 -18.28 -2.89
CA PHE A 116 31.20 -18.50 -2.46
C PHE A 116 31.02 -19.93 -1.93
N PRO A 117 30.19 -20.15 -0.89
CA PRO A 117 29.86 -21.50 -0.41
C PRO A 117 29.31 -22.39 -1.53
N VAL A 118 28.37 -21.87 -2.32
CA VAL A 118 27.75 -22.59 -3.43
C VAL A 118 27.73 -21.72 -4.68
N VAL A 119 28.12 -22.28 -5.83
CA VAL A 119 28.07 -21.59 -7.13
C VAL A 119 27.17 -22.34 -8.10
N TYR A 120 26.22 -21.62 -8.69
CA TYR A 120 25.40 -22.09 -9.80
C TYR A 120 25.91 -21.46 -11.09
N MET A 121 26.33 -22.29 -12.06
CA MET A 121 26.75 -21.84 -13.39
C MET A 121 25.82 -22.42 -14.46
N PRO A 122 24.74 -21.70 -14.82
CA PRO A 122 23.79 -22.14 -15.81
C PRO A 122 24.24 -21.82 -17.24
N GLY A 123 23.58 -22.43 -18.23
CA GLY A 123 23.75 -22.07 -19.64
C GLY A 123 24.99 -22.67 -20.31
N LEU A 124 25.49 -23.79 -19.79
CA LEU A 124 26.69 -24.45 -20.29
C LEU A 124 26.40 -25.27 -21.55
N THR A 125 26.19 -24.57 -22.65
CA THR A 125 26.00 -25.15 -23.99
C THR A 125 26.96 -24.56 -25.02
N THR A 126 27.24 -25.31 -26.08
CA THR A 126 28.01 -24.84 -27.24
C THR A 126 27.47 -23.51 -27.78
N GLN A 127 28.36 -22.60 -28.21
CA GLN A 127 28.06 -21.26 -28.73
C GLN A 127 27.52 -20.24 -27.70
N ARG A 128 27.22 -20.68 -26.46
CA ARG A 128 26.92 -19.80 -25.33
C ARG A 128 28.11 -19.73 -24.38
N PHE A 129 28.63 -20.90 -24.01
CA PHE A 129 29.82 -21.04 -23.18
C PHE A 129 30.55 -22.35 -23.53
N PRO A 130 31.62 -22.32 -24.35
CA PRO A 130 32.30 -21.12 -24.83
C PRO A 130 31.47 -20.31 -25.84
N SER A 131 31.66 -18.99 -25.81
CA SER A 131 31.08 -18.07 -26.79
C SER A 131 31.75 -18.22 -28.16
N SER A 132 31.00 -18.04 -29.26
CA SER A 132 31.60 -18.03 -30.60
C SER A 132 32.48 -16.79 -30.78
N PRO A 133 33.67 -16.93 -31.41
CA PRO A 133 34.52 -15.79 -31.72
C PRO A 133 33.76 -14.77 -32.58
N ARG A 134 33.96 -13.48 -32.29
CA ARG A 134 33.38 -12.38 -33.06
C ARG A 134 34.49 -11.62 -33.77
N ALA A 135 34.26 -11.28 -35.04
CA ALA A 135 35.14 -10.38 -35.77
C ALA A 135 35.24 -9.03 -35.05
N ASN A 136 36.46 -8.54 -34.84
CA ASN A 136 36.67 -7.23 -34.24
C ASN A 136 36.34 -6.14 -35.28
N PRO A 137 35.28 -5.32 -35.07
CA PRO A 137 34.88 -4.30 -36.04
C PRO A 137 35.89 -3.15 -36.18
N VAL A 138 36.84 -3.03 -35.24
CA VAL A 138 37.90 -2.02 -35.27
C VAL A 138 39.25 -2.68 -34.99
N PRO A 139 39.95 -3.18 -36.02
CA PRO A 139 41.26 -3.79 -35.83
C PRO A 139 42.29 -2.74 -35.34
N PRO A 140 43.26 -3.16 -34.51
CA PRO A 140 44.29 -2.25 -34.01
C PRO A 140 45.17 -1.71 -35.17
N PRO A 141 45.54 -0.42 -35.16
CA PRO A 141 46.41 0.19 -36.17
C PRO A 141 47.78 -0.47 -36.27
N SER A 142 48.32 -0.46 -37.49
CA SER A 142 49.52 -1.22 -37.85
C SER A 142 50.72 -0.93 -36.95
N GLY A 143 51.45 -1.98 -36.56
CA GLY A 143 52.63 -1.93 -35.68
C GLY A 143 52.36 -1.87 -34.16
N MET A 144 51.12 -1.67 -33.71
CA MET A 144 50.79 -1.51 -32.28
C MET A 144 50.72 -2.84 -31.50
N THR A 145 50.29 -3.91 -32.15
CA THR A 145 50.36 -5.28 -31.63
C THR A 145 51.13 -6.14 -32.63
N LYS A 146 51.60 -7.34 -32.23
CA LYS A 146 52.20 -8.33 -33.15
C LYS A 146 51.28 -8.65 -34.35
N GLN A 147 49.97 -8.42 -34.19
CA GLN A 147 48.94 -8.58 -35.21
C GLN A 147 48.89 -7.42 -36.20
N ALA A 148 49.25 -6.21 -35.75
CA ALA A 148 49.14 -5.02 -36.57
C ALA A 148 50.36 -4.82 -37.48
N SER A 149 51.46 -5.57 -37.29
CA SER A 149 52.71 -5.38 -38.05
C SER A 149 52.67 -5.86 -39.51
N LYS A 150 51.56 -6.43 -40.00
CA LYS A 150 51.53 -7.23 -41.25
C LYS A 150 50.62 -6.66 -42.36
N ASN A 151 50.74 -5.36 -42.66
CA ASN A 151 50.08 -4.77 -43.83
C ASN A 151 50.98 -4.69 -45.09
N ASN A 152 52.08 -5.46 -45.16
CA ASN A 152 52.90 -5.53 -46.37
C ASN A 152 52.65 -6.87 -47.11
N GLU A 153 52.45 -6.76 -48.42
CA GLU A 153 51.76 -7.66 -49.36
C GLU A 153 52.50 -8.98 -49.71
N GLN A 154 53.22 -9.60 -48.78
CA GLN A 154 53.76 -10.95 -48.97
C GLN A 154 53.35 -11.83 -47.80
N GLU A 155 52.75 -12.99 -48.12
CA GLU A 155 52.51 -14.19 -47.29
C GLU A 155 51.01 -14.54 -47.05
N THR A 156 50.42 -15.23 -48.04
CA THR A 156 49.12 -15.90 -47.96
C THR A 156 49.11 -17.07 -46.95
N GLU A 157 50.27 -17.61 -46.57
CA GLU A 157 50.41 -18.69 -45.58
C GLU A 157 50.35 -18.17 -44.13
N VAL A 158 50.68 -16.89 -43.90
CA VAL A 158 50.78 -16.30 -42.55
C VAL A 158 49.45 -15.72 -42.06
N ALA A 159 48.50 -15.47 -42.98
CA ALA A 159 47.13 -15.08 -42.64
C ALA A 159 46.36 -16.21 -41.93
N GLU A 160 46.48 -17.45 -42.41
CA GLU A 160 45.86 -18.64 -41.78
C GLU A 160 46.47 -18.91 -40.40
N GLU A 161 47.79 -18.79 -40.24
CA GLU A 161 48.45 -18.90 -38.92
C GLU A 161 47.92 -17.84 -37.94
N THR A 162 47.66 -16.62 -38.40
CA THR A 162 47.23 -15.51 -37.52
C THR A 162 45.77 -15.69 -37.07
N GLU A 163 44.88 -16.14 -37.96
CA GLU A 163 43.47 -16.45 -37.62
C GLU A 163 43.37 -17.66 -36.68
N GLU A 164 44.17 -18.70 -36.90
CA GLU A 164 44.24 -19.87 -36.02
C GLU A 164 44.81 -19.48 -34.64
N THR A 165 45.78 -18.56 -34.59
CA THR A 165 46.33 -18.03 -33.32
C THR A 165 45.28 -17.22 -32.54
N GLU A 166 44.44 -16.43 -33.22
CA GLU A 166 43.36 -15.65 -32.59
C GLU A 166 42.25 -16.53 -32.05
N LYS A 167 41.86 -17.55 -32.83
CA LYS A 167 40.91 -18.55 -32.40
C LYS A 167 41.42 -19.33 -31.19
N GLN A 168 42.68 -19.74 -31.18
CA GLN A 168 43.30 -20.38 -30.01
C GLN A 168 43.36 -19.46 -28.79
N ALA A 169 43.65 -18.17 -28.98
CA ALA A 169 43.65 -17.19 -27.89
C ALA A 169 42.23 -17.00 -27.31
N HIS A 170 41.19 -16.93 -28.16
CA HIS A 170 39.80 -16.86 -27.75
C HIS A 170 39.36 -18.12 -27.00
N GLU A 171 39.66 -19.30 -27.54
CA GLU A 171 39.36 -20.59 -26.91
C GLU A 171 40.05 -20.73 -25.54
N SER A 172 41.32 -20.32 -25.45
CA SER A 172 42.05 -20.28 -24.19
C SER A 172 41.45 -19.27 -23.21
N GLY A 173 41.00 -18.12 -23.68
CA GLY A 173 40.34 -17.11 -22.85
C GLY A 173 39.02 -17.61 -22.25
N GLU A 174 38.17 -18.24 -23.06
CA GLU A 174 36.92 -18.86 -22.61
C GLU A 174 37.17 -20.02 -21.63
N ALA A 175 38.21 -20.83 -21.87
CA ALA A 175 38.60 -21.90 -20.95
C ALA A 175 39.07 -21.34 -19.59
N CYS A 176 39.82 -20.24 -19.60
CA CYS A 176 40.19 -19.51 -18.38
C CYS A 176 38.97 -18.99 -17.63
N LEU A 177 37.94 -18.50 -18.33
CA LEU A 177 36.69 -18.07 -17.69
C LEU A 177 35.96 -19.24 -17.06
N PHE A 178 35.85 -20.39 -17.75
CA PHE A 178 35.26 -21.59 -17.15
C PHE A 178 36.01 -22.01 -15.89
N TYR A 179 37.35 -22.05 -15.95
CA TYR A 179 38.18 -22.36 -14.79
C TYR A 179 37.96 -21.39 -13.62
N VAL A 180 37.92 -20.08 -13.91
CA VAL A 180 37.65 -19.06 -12.88
C VAL A 180 36.30 -19.31 -12.24
N GLY A 181 35.23 -19.49 -13.03
CA GLY A 181 33.87 -19.69 -12.53
C GLY A 181 33.72 -20.95 -11.66
N VAL A 182 34.26 -22.08 -12.13
CA VAL A 182 34.24 -23.36 -11.41
C VAL A 182 34.98 -23.27 -10.08
N THR A 183 36.13 -22.58 -10.05
CA THR A 183 36.96 -22.46 -8.84
C THR A 183 36.47 -21.42 -7.84
N ARG A 184 35.32 -20.75 -8.07
CA ARG A 184 34.72 -19.84 -7.07
C ARG A 184 33.92 -20.59 -6.00
N ALA A 185 33.56 -21.85 -6.24
CA ALA A 185 32.80 -22.68 -5.30
C ALA A 185 33.72 -23.26 -4.22
N ARG A 186 33.37 -23.03 -2.95
CA ARG A 186 34.01 -23.65 -1.79
C ARG A 186 33.44 -25.03 -1.47
N ASP A 187 32.11 -25.11 -1.34
CA ASP A 187 31.43 -26.30 -0.80
C ASP A 187 30.72 -27.08 -1.91
N ALA A 188 29.96 -26.39 -2.78
CA ALA A 188 29.21 -27.05 -3.86
C ALA A 188 29.20 -26.27 -5.17
N LEU A 189 29.26 -27.00 -6.27
CA LEU A 189 29.20 -26.48 -7.63
C LEU A 189 28.04 -27.13 -8.38
N VAL A 190 27.12 -26.31 -8.88
CA VAL A 190 25.98 -26.76 -9.68
C VAL A 190 26.14 -26.23 -11.10
N LEU A 191 26.32 -27.14 -12.04
CA LEU A 191 26.49 -26.86 -13.46
C LEU A 191 25.24 -27.30 -14.20
N SER A 192 24.64 -26.42 -15.01
CA SER A 192 23.39 -26.75 -15.71
C SER A 192 23.36 -26.28 -17.17
N TYR A 193 22.63 -27.04 -17.96
CA TYR A 193 22.31 -26.75 -19.36
C TYR A 193 20.90 -27.27 -19.66
N SER A 194 20.27 -26.73 -20.70
CA SER A 194 19.03 -27.26 -21.28
C SER A 194 19.31 -27.85 -22.66
N ASP A 195 18.64 -28.96 -23.00
CA ASP A 195 18.69 -29.53 -24.35
C ASP A 195 18.05 -28.61 -25.40
N ARG A 196 17.14 -27.73 -24.96
CA ARG A 196 16.39 -26.81 -25.80
C ARG A 196 16.33 -25.41 -25.19
N TYR A 197 16.69 -24.40 -25.99
CA TYR A 197 16.52 -22.99 -25.66
C TYR A 197 15.62 -22.35 -26.73
N GLY A 198 14.32 -22.20 -26.40
CA GLY A 198 13.30 -21.80 -27.38
C GLY A 198 13.17 -22.82 -28.51
N LYS A 199 13.25 -22.38 -29.77
CA LYS A 199 13.16 -23.26 -30.95
C LYS A 199 14.47 -23.97 -31.31
N LYS A 200 15.60 -23.62 -30.67
CA LYS A 200 16.93 -24.14 -31.01
C LYS A 200 17.41 -25.15 -29.97
N SER A 201 17.93 -26.28 -30.44
CA SER A 201 18.67 -27.23 -29.60
C SER A 201 20.16 -26.89 -29.63
N TYR A 202 20.81 -27.07 -28.49
CA TYR A 202 22.25 -26.87 -28.35
C TYR A 202 22.86 -28.13 -27.73
N LYS A 203 24.12 -28.41 -28.09
CA LYS A 203 24.88 -29.47 -27.41
C LYS A 203 25.41 -28.95 -26.07
N PRO A 204 25.62 -29.84 -25.07
CA PRO A 204 26.29 -29.47 -23.83
C PRO A 204 27.66 -28.86 -24.11
N SER A 205 28.11 -27.97 -23.21
CA SER A 205 29.44 -27.37 -23.30
C SER A 205 30.53 -28.44 -23.25
N PRO A 206 31.56 -28.38 -24.12
CA PRO A 206 32.68 -29.33 -24.07
C PRO A 206 33.45 -29.28 -22.73
N TYR A 207 33.35 -28.18 -21.99
CA TYR A 207 33.98 -28.04 -20.68
C TYR A 207 33.37 -28.97 -19.62
N LEU A 208 32.11 -29.39 -19.79
CA LEU A 208 31.47 -30.35 -18.87
C LEU A 208 32.12 -31.73 -18.97
N ASP A 209 32.40 -32.18 -20.19
CA ASP A 209 33.06 -33.48 -20.43
C ASP A 209 34.50 -33.45 -19.93
N ALA A 210 35.22 -32.35 -20.17
CA ALA A 210 36.59 -32.16 -19.68
C ALA A 210 36.66 -32.15 -18.15
N LEU A 211 35.74 -31.42 -17.48
CA LEU A 211 35.67 -31.39 -16.02
C LEU A 211 35.33 -32.77 -15.45
N ARG A 212 34.37 -33.48 -16.07
CA ARG A 212 33.98 -34.83 -15.65
C ARG A 212 35.13 -35.82 -15.77
N ALA A 213 35.91 -35.75 -16.84
CA ALA A 213 37.09 -36.62 -17.01
C ALA A 213 38.14 -36.42 -15.91
N GLY A 214 38.20 -35.23 -15.31
CA GLY A 214 39.12 -34.90 -14.21
C GLY A 214 38.59 -35.14 -12.80
N LEU A 215 37.34 -35.56 -12.63
CA LEU A 215 36.70 -35.75 -11.31
C LEU A 215 36.32 -37.21 -11.06
N PRO A 216 36.47 -37.73 -9.82
CA PRO A 216 35.94 -39.03 -9.44
C PRO A 216 34.41 -39.06 -9.62
N GLU A 217 33.85 -40.15 -10.15
CA GLU A 217 32.40 -40.26 -10.38
C GLU A 217 31.58 -40.09 -9.09
N GLU A 218 32.13 -40.48 -7.95
CA GLU A 218 31.52 -40.33 -6.62
C GLU A 218 31.26 -38.86 -6.23
N ARG A 219 32.00 -37.91 -6.81
CA ARG A 219 31.82 -36.46 -6.57
C ARG A 219 30.82 -35.81 -7.51
N VAL A 220 30.28 -36.54 -8.49
CA VAL A 220 29.44 -35.98 -9.55
C VAL A 220 28.03 -36.56 -9.45
N GLN A 221 27.07 -35.73 -9.02
CA GLN A 221 25.65 -36.08 -9.07
C GLN A 221 25.02 -35.53 -10.36
N ARG A 222 24.44 -36.41 -11.19
CA ARG A 222 23.68 -36.01 -12.37
C ARG A 222 22.18 -36.00 -12.06
N LEU A 223 21.58 -34.83 -12.20
CA LEU A 223 20.14 -34.64 -12.12
C LEU A 223 19.58 -34.32 -13.50
N GLN A 224 18.44 -34.89 -13.85
CA GLN A 224 17.69 -34.55 -15.05
C GLN A 224 16.30 -34.08 -14.63
N TRP A 225 16.01 -32.81 -14.88
CA TRP A 225 14.67 -32.26 -14.71
C TRP A 225 13.86 -32.51 -15.97
N LYS A 226 12.81 -33.32 -15.85
CA LYS A 226 11.81 -33.50 -16.89
C LYS A 226 10.66 -32.56 -16.57
N PHE A 227 10.41 -31.61 -17.47
CA PHE A 227 9.19 -30.82 -17.44
C PHE A 227 8.10 -31.66 -18.13
N ASP A 228 6.99 -31.95 -17.44
CA ASP A 228 5.85 -32.62 -18.06
C ASP A 228 5.25 -31.69 -19.11
N ALA A 229 5.49 -32.03 -20.39
CA ALA A 229 5.08 -31.26 -21.55
C ALA A 229 3.56 -31.25 -21.80
N GLU A 230 2.77 -31.91 -20.95
CA GLU A 230 1.30 -31.88 -21.00
C GLU A 230 0.71 -30.58 -20.43
N ALA A 231 1.49 -29.79 -19.69
CA ALA A 231 1.20 -28.38 -19.50
C ALA A 231 1.62 -27.64 -20.78
N GLN A 232 0.73 -27.60 -21.77
CA GLN A 232 0.89 -26.84 -23.01
C GLN A 232 1.24 -25.39 -22.68
N LEU A 233 2.52 -25.04 -22.78
CA LEU A 233 2.91 -23.74 -23.31
C LEU A 233 2.63 -23.84 -24.81
N SER A 234 1.46 -23.36 -25.24
CA SER A 234 1.21 -23.13 -26.65
C SER A 234 2.37 -22.30 -27.21
N ASP A 235 3.03 -22.82 -28.23
CA ASP A 235 4.09 -22.15 -29.00
C ASP A 235 3.54 -21.00 -29.87
N ASP A 236 2.24 -20.70 -29.74
CA ASP A 236 1.72 -19.40 -30.09
C ASP A 236 2.28 -18.40 -29.09
N GLU A 237 2.96 -17.38 -29.59
CA GLU A 237 3.09 -16.11 -28.89
C GLU A 237 1.67 -15.53 -28.70
N ASP A 238 0.85 -16.16 -27.87
CA ASP A 238 -0.02 -15.41 -27.00
C ASP A 238 0.95 -14.61 -26.13
N GLU A 239 1.38 -13.45 -26.68
CA GLU A 239 1.47 -12.25 -25.88
C GLU A 239 0.34 -12.38 -24.88
N ILE A 240 0.62 -12.73 -23.62
CA ILE A 240 -0.35 -12.48 -22.56
C ILE A 240 -0.62 -11.01 -22.77
N PRO A 241 -1.80 -10.60 -23.29
CA PRO A 241 -1.94 -9.24 -23.70
C PRO A 241 -1.71 -8.48 -22.41
N ILE A 242 -0.75 -7.57 -22.36
CA ILE A 242 -0.58 -6.76 -21.15
C ILE A 242 -1.90 -5.99 -20.87
N ALA A 243 -2.76 -5.87 -21.88
CA ALA A 243 -4.17 -5.50 -21.76
C ALA A 243 -5.05 -6.43 -20.89
N SER A 244 -4.79 -7.74 -20.84
CA SER A 244 -5.45 -8.72 -19.96
C SER A 244 -4.93 -8.68 -18.52
N ILE A 245 -3.63 -8.44 -18.34
CA ILE A 245 -3.00 -8.12 -17.05
C ILE A 245 -3.66 -6.85 -16.48
N GLY A 246 -3.80 -5.80 -17.28
CA GLY A 246 -4.48 -4.56 -16.87
C GLY A 246 -5.99 -4.67 -16.60
N GLN A 247 -6.68 -5.69 -17.13
CA GLN A 247 -8.11 -5.92 -16.89
C GLN A 247 -8.39 -6.86 -15.71
N SER A 248 -7.51 -7.82 -15.43
CA SER A 248 -7.70 -8.78 -14.33
C SER A 248 -7.16 -8.29 -12.99
N ILE A 249 -6.19 -7.38 -12.98
CA ILE A 249 -5.45 -6.98 -11.76
C ILE A 249 -6.17 -5.93 -10.91
N THR A 250 -7.05 -5.12 -11.50
CA THR A 250 -7.56 -3.92 -10.83
C THR A 250 -8.90 -4.11 -10.11
N GLU A 251 -9.63 -5.20 -10.35
CA GLU A 251 -11.04 -5.31 -9.93
C GLU A 251 -11.32 -6.46 -8.94
N ARG A 252 -10.54 -7.55 -8.94
CA ARG A 252 -10.78 -8.72 -8.07
C ARG A 252 -9.52 -9.18 -7.34
N LEU A 253 -9.60 -9.18 -6.01
CA LEU A 253 -8.57 -9.74 -5.13
C LEU A 253 -8.66 -11.27 -5.15
N SER A 254 -7.52 -11.97 -4.97
CA SER A 254 -7.54 -13.43 -4.91
C SER A 254 -8.32 -13.93 -3.69
N GLU A 255 -9.00 -15.08 -3.83
CA GLU A 255 -9.78 -15.67 -2.74
C GLU A 255 -8.92 -15.98 -1.51
N ASP A 256 -7.68 -16.43 -1.72
CA ASP A 256 -6.72 -16.68 -0.64
C ASP A 256 -6.37 -15.40 0.13
N PHE A 257 -6.13 -14.29 -0.58
CA PHE A 257 -5.86 -13.00 0.05
C PHE A 257 -7.08 -12.53 0.87
N LEU A 258 -8.27 -12.63 0.27
CA LEU A 258 -9.51 -12.23 0.94
C LEU A 258 -9.78 -13.08 2.18
N ARG A 259 -9.55 -14.39 2.14
CA ARG A 259 -9.71 -15.27 3.30
C ARG A 259 -8.84 -14.83 4.47
N VAL A 260 -7.62 -14.37 4.21
CA VAL A 260 -6.65 -13.96 5.23
C VAL A 260 -6.90 -12.52 5.72
N MET A 261 -7.25 -11.61 4.80
CA MET A 261 -7.26 -10.18 5.09
C MET A 261 -8.64 -9.61 5.41
N SER A 262 -9.73 -10.29 5.02
CA SER A 262 -11.09 -9.79 5.25
C SER A 262 -11.45 -9.84 6.73
N PRO A 263 -12.09 -8.79 7.27
CA PRO A 263 -12.54 -8.81 8.65
C PRO A 263 -13.65 -9.85 8.84
N HIS A 264 -13.55 -10.63 9.93
CA HIS A 264 -14.57 -11.64 10.27
C HIS A 264 -15.92 -11.03 10.68
N THR A 265 -15.91 -9.78 11.13
CA THR A 265 -17.11 -9.05 11.57
C THR A 265 -17.31 -7.85 10.65
N LEU A 266 -18.49 -7.76 10.04
CA LEU A 266 -18.90 -6.62 9.23
C LEU A 266 -19.31 -5.47 10.15
N ARG A 267 -18.54 -4.37 10.16
CA ARG A 267 -18.84 -3.19 10.98
C ARG A 267 -19.54 -2.12 10.17
N ALA A 268 -20.34 -1.28 10.83
CA ALA A 268 -20.93 -0.08 10.22
C ALA A 268 -19.88 0.78 9.51
N THR A 269 -18.70 0.95 10.12
CA THR A 269 -17.57 1.69 9.53
C THR A 269 -17.05 1.08 8.23
N ASP A 270 -17.12 -0.24 8.08
CA ASP A 270 -16.71 -0.93 6.85
C ASP A 270 -17.67 -0.58 5.70
N ILE A 271 -18.97 -0.56 5.99
CA ILE A 271 -20.01 -0.19 5.02
C ILE A 271 -19.88 1.29 4.62
N GLU A 272 -19.66 2.19 5.59
CA GLU A 272 -19.43 3.62 5.30
C GLU A 272 -18.19 3.86 4.45
N ALA A 273 -17.10 3.16 4.75
CA ALA A 273 -15.85 3.27 4.00
C ALA A 273 -16.00 2.74 2.57
N TYR A 274 -16.67 1.60 2.41
CA TYR A 274 -16.97 1.04 1.09
C TYR A 274 -17.90 1.96 0.29
N HIS A 275 -18.96 2.48 0.92
CA HIS A 275 -19.88 3.44 0.29
C HIS A 275 -19.16 4.71 -0.14
N ARG A 276 -18.18 5.21 0.64
CA ARG A 276 -17.35 6.36 0.25
C ARG A 276 -16.54 6.06 -1.00
N CYS A 277 -15.80 4.95 -1.03
CA CYS A 277 -15.14 4.44 -2.23
C CYS A 277 -14.71 2.97 -2.00
N PRO A 278 -15.14 2.01 -2.84
CA PRO A 278 -14.76 0.60 -2.69
C PRO A 278 -13.24 0.38 -2.75
N ARG A 279 -12.54 1.13 -3.61
CA ARG A 279 -11.08 1.05 -3.70
C ARG A 279 -10.36 1.60 -2.46
N GLN A 280 -10.85 2.72 -1.91
CA GLN A 280 -10.32 3.27 -0.65
C GLN A 280 -10.52 2.29 0.50
N TYR A 281 -11.67 1.61 0.55
CA TYR A 281 -11.93 0.54 1.51
C TYR A 281 -10.90 -0.58 1.36
N ALA A 282 -10.66 -1.08 0.14
CA ALA A 282 -9.67 -2.13 -0.06
C ALA A 282 -8.28 -1.72 0.44
N TYR A 283 -7.78 -0.53 0.07
CA TYR A 283 -6.48 -0.04 0.51
C TYR A 283 -6.35 0.07 2.03
N SER A 284 -7.34 0.71 2.67
CA SER A 284 -7.29 0.94 4.12
C SER A 284 -7.58 -0.32 4.95
N ARG A 285 -8.54 -1.16 4.53
CA ARG A 285 -9.06 -2.27 5.34
C ARG A 285 -8.45 -3.62 5.00
N LEU A 286 -8.28 -3.92 3.72
CA LEU A 286 -7.77 -5.21 3.25
C LEU A 286 -6.25 -5.19 3.12
N TYR A 287 -5.70 -4.17 2.44
CA TYR A 287 -4.24 -4.01 2.33
C TYR A 287 -3.61 -3.40 3.59
N ARG A 288 -4.43 -2.79 4.47
CA ARG A 288 -3.99 -2.13 5.71
C ARG A 288 -2.97 -1.02 5.48
N PHE A 289 -3.08 -0.33 4.35
CA PHE A 289 -2.30 0.87 4.10
C PHE A 289 -2.78 1.98 5.02
N ASN A 290 -1.83 2.57 5.74
CA ASN A 290 -2.10 3.69 6.61
C ASN A 290 -1.79 4.99 5.87
N ALA A 291 -2.80 5.85 5.78
CA ALA A 291 -2.59 7.22 5.37
C ALA A 291 -1.81 7.97 6.45
N GLU A 292 -0.99 8.94 6.04
CA GLU A 292 -0.46 9.94 6.96
C GLU A 292 -1.65 10.65 7.65
N GLN A 293 -1.68 10.63 8.98
CA GLN A 293 -2.79 11.18 9.73
C GLN A 293 -2.64 12.71 9.79
N SER A 294 -3.70 13.42 9.43
CA SER A 294 -3.70 14.88 9.56
C SER A 294 -3.69 15.30 11.04
N GLY A 295 -3.16 16.48 11.34
CA GLY A 295 -3.15 16.99 12.72
C GLY A 295 -4.53 17.02 13.38
N TYR A 296 -5.57 17.27 12.60
CA TYR A 296 -6.95 17.19 13.09
C TYR A 296 -7.38 15.77 13.46
N GLN A 297 -6.96 14.74 12.71
CA GLN A 297 -7.25 13.34 13.03
C GLN A 297 -6.54 12.89 14.30
N LEU A 298 -5.28 13.29 14.48
CA LEU A 298 -4.56 13.06 15.73
C LEU A 298 -5.27 13.74 16.90
N PHE A 299 -5.68 15.01 16.72
CA PHE A 299 -6.37 15.78 17.76
C PHE A 299 -7.67 15.09 18.18
N HIS A 300 -8.47 14.66 17.19
CA HIS A 300 -9.73 13.97 17.43
C HIS A 300 -9.52 12.68 18.23
N ARG A 301 -8.53 11.86 17.84
CA ARG A 301 -8.20 10.59 18.50
C ARG A 301 -7.71 10.81 19.93
N ALA A 302 -6.79 11.74 20.15
CA ALA A 302 -6.26 12.07 21.47
C ALA A 302 -7.37 12.60 22.39
N THR A 303 -8.24 13.48 21.87
CA THR A 303 -9.37 14.03 22.63
C THR A 303 -10.38 12.94 23.02
N GLN A 304 -10.72 12.03 22.11
CA GLN A 304 -11.62 10.91 22.42
C GLN A 304 -11.06 10.00 23.52
N ARG A 305 -9.78 9.62 23.43
CA ARG A 305 -9.12 8.82 24.47
C ARG A 305 -9.11 9.51 25.83
N ALA A 306 -8.84 10.82 25.85
CA ALA A 306 -8.89 11.60 27.07
C ALA A 306 -10.32 11.66 27.65
N ILE A 307 -11.36 11.78 26.83
CA ILE A 307 -12.77 11.74 27.27
C ILE A 307 -13.14 10.37 27.84
N GLU A 308 -12.69 9.28 27.21
CA GLU A 308 -12.92 7.91 27.68
C GLU A 308 -12.31 7.69 29.07
N GLU A 309 -11.06 8.10 29.25
CA GLU A 309 -10.36 8.00 30.54
C GLU A 309 -11.01 8.90 31.60
N LEU A 310 -11.43 10.10 31.22
CA LEU A 310 -12.17 11.00 32.10
C LEU A 310 -13.50 10.40 32.58
N HIS A 311 -14.23 9.66 31.72
CA HIS A 311 -15.44 8.94 32.15
C HIS A 311 -15.10 7.80 33.10
N GLN A 312 -14.04 7.02 32.84
CA GLN A 312 -13.62 5.91 33.70
C GLN A 312 -13.19 6.39 35.10
N GLN A 313 -12.54 7.55 35.18
CA GLN A 313 -12.02 8.13 36.42
C GLN A 313 -12.99 9.10 37.11
N SER A 314 -14.20 9.31 36.57
CA SER A 314 -15.20 10.28 37.06
C SER A 314 -15.66 10.11 38.52
N THR A 315 -15.26 9.01 39.17
CA THR A 315 -15.52 8.70 40.59
C THR A 315 -14.38 9.11 41.53
N ASN A 316 -13.21 9.49 41.02
CA ASN A 316 -12.02 9.86 41.79
C ASN A 316 -11.73 11.38 41.74
N ALA A 317 -10.80 11.83 42.61
CA ALA A 317 -10.42 13.23 42.87
C ALA A 317 -10.18 14.10 41.60
N GLU A 318 -10.15 15.44 41.78
CA GLU A 318 -9.90 16.43 40.71
C GLU A 318 -8.83 15.97 39.71
N ILE A 319 -9.29 15.54 38.54
CA ILE A 319 -8.43 15.15 37.43
C ILE A 319 -7.93 16.42 36.74
N ASP A 320 -6.62 16.57 36.64
CA ASP A 320 -6.01 17.60 35.81
C ASP A 320 -6.23 17.26 34.32
N VAL A 321 -7.22 17.91 33.71
CA VAL A 321 -7.58 17.72 32.30
C VAL A 321 -6.47 18.14 31.34
N GLN A 322 -5.58 19.05 31.75
CA GLN A 322 -4.47 19.50 30.93
C GLN A 322 -3.39 18.42 30.87
N GLU A 323 -2.97 17.89 32.02
CA GLU A 323 -1.99 16.80 32.08
C GLU A 323 -2.52 15.55 31.35
N LEU A 324 -3.79 15.20 31.57
CA LEU A 324 -4.44 14.08 30.90
C LEU A 324 -4.39 14.22 29.37
N TYR A 325 -4.75 15.39 28.83
CA TYR A 325 -4.71 15.60 27.38
C TYR A 325 -3.30 15.59 26.82
N THR A 326 -2.37 16.30 27.48
CA THR A 326 -0.98 16.40 27.02
C THR A 326 -0.35 15.01 26.85
N ARG A 327 -0.62 14.08 27.78
CA ARG A 327 -0.16 12.70 27.66
C ARG A 327 -0.71 12.01 26.40
N HIS A 328 -2.04 12.01 26.20
CA HIS A 328 -2.66 11.40 25.01
C HIS A 328 -2.24 12.08 23.70
N TRP A 329 -1.94 13.37 23.74
CA TRP A 329 -1.49 14.16 22.59
C TRP A 329 -0.06 13.82 22.18
N GLN A 330 0.84 13.67 23.15
CA GLN A 330 2.22 13.22 22.95
C GLN A 330 2.27 11.76 22.46
N GLU A 331 1.47 10.87 23.05
CA GLU A 331 1.35 9.47 22.59
C GLU A 331 0.87 9.37 21.13
N ALA A 332 0.07 10.34 20.68
CA ALA A 332 -0.37 10.43 19.29
C ALA A 332 0.67 11.08 18.36
N GLY A 333 1.77 11.64 18.88
CA GLY A 333 2.79 12.39 18.13
C GLY A 333 2.32 13.77 17.67
N GLY A 334 1.29 14.32 18.30
CA GLY A 334 0.70 15.60 17.90
C GLY A 334 1.49 16.83 18.37
N ASP A 335 2.34 16.67 19.38
CA ASP A 335 3.19 17.72 19.95
C ASP A 335 4.20 18.30 18.94
N GLN A 336 4.56 17.51 17.93
CA GLN A 336 5.51 17.89 16.88
C GLN A 336 4.88 18.66 15.72
N LEU A 337 3.54 18.82 15.71
CA LEU A 337 2.84 19.42 14.58
C LEU A 337 2.84 20.95 14.61
N PRO A 338 2.81 21.59 13.42
CA PRO A 338 2.46 23.00 13.32
C PRO A 338 1.11 23.28 14.00
N PHE A 339 1.05 24.35 14.79
CA PHE A 339 -0.15 24.75 15.53
C PHE A 339 -0.61 23.77 16.63
N ALA A 340 0.26 22.89 17.13
CA ALA A 340 -0.06 21.98 18.24
C ALA A 340 -0.74 22.68 19.43
N SER A 341 -0.27 23.88 19.78
CA SER A 341 -0.84 24.70 20.87
C SER A 341 -2.31 25.08 20.66
N LEU A 342 -2.78 25.27 19.42
CA LEU A 342 -4.18 25.55 19.14
C LEU A 342 -5.05 24.32 19.39
N TYR A 343 -4.55 23.13 19.01
CA TYR A 343 -5.24 21.87 19.27
C TYR A 343 -5.31 21.58 20.77
N GLU A 344 -4.23 21.83 21.51
CA GLU A 344 -4.19 21.69 22.97
C GLU A 344 -5.20 22.60 23.67
N GLN A 345 -5.24 23.89 23.32
CA GLN A 345 -6.20 24.84 23.89
C GLN A 345 -7.65 24.42 23.60
N HIS A 346 -7.93 23.95 22.39
CA HIS A 346 -9.26 23.47 22.03
C HIS A 346 -9.62 22.20 22.81
N ALA A 347 -8.73 21.22 22.89
CA ALA A 347 -8.98 19.99 23.63
C ALA A 347 -9.21 20.25 25.13
N GLN A 348 -8.43 21.14 25.74
CA GLN A 348 -8.62 21.57 27.12
C GLN A 348 -10.01 22.15 27.34
N HIS A 349 -10.51 23.00 26.42
CA HIS A 349 -11.87 23.54 26.49
C HIS A 349 -12.93 22.42 26.44
N VAL A 350 -12.76 21.46 25.52
CA VAL A 350 -13.67 20.30 25.38
C VAL A 350 -13.68 19.44 26.65
N LEU A 351 -12.50 19.09 27.17
CA LEU A 351 -12.36 18.24 28.35
C LEU A 351 -12.89 18.92 29.61
N THR A 352 -12.62 20.21 29.79
CA THR A 352 -13.17 20.98 30.92
C THR A 352 -14.70 21.01 30.88
N THR A 353 -15.28 21.22 29.69
CA THR A 353 -16.74 21.20 29.50
C THR A 353 -17.32 19.81 29.79
N THR A 354 -16.64 18.76 29.33
CA THR A 354 -17.02 17.37 29.59
C THR A 354 -16.93 17.00 31.07
N GLN A 355 -15.87 17.41 31.76
CA GLN A 355 -15.67 17.20 33.19
C GLN A 355 -16.79 17.85 34.01
N ARG A 356 -17.15 19.11 33.69
CA ARG A 356 -18.29 19.79 34.35
C ARG A 356 -19.61 19.06 34.13
N ALA A 357 -19.86 18.57 32.92
CA ALA A 357 -21.07 17.81 32.61
C ALA A 357 -21.13 16.48 33.39
N LEU A 358 -19.99 15.78 33.54
CA LEU A 358 -19.89 14.57 34.35
C LEU A 358 -20.11 14.83 35.84
N GLN A 359 -19.54 15.92 36.38
CA GLN A 359 -19.72 16.33 37.77
C GLN A 359 -21.18 16.69 38.10
N ALA A 360 -21.93 17.19 37.11
CA ALA A 360 -23.34 17.53 37.27
C ALA A 360 -24.26 16.30 37.40
N LYS A 361 -23.78 15.07 37.15
CA LYS A 361 -24.51 13.79 37.26
C LYS A 361 -25.93 13.83 36.69
N THR A 362 -26.11 14.42 35.52
CA THR A 362 -27.45 14.57 34.94
C THR A 362 -27.96 13.28 34.29
N HIS A 363 -27.06 12.40 33.85
CA HIS A 363 -27.36 11.13 33.17
C HIS A 363 -26.26 10.10 33.43
N GLU A 364 -26.63 8.82 33.47
CA GLU A 364 -25.67 7.73 33.34
C GLU A 364 -25.26 7.60 31.87
N ALA A 365 -23.94 7.55 31.62
CA ALA A 365 -23.39 7.53 30.27
C ALA A 365 -22.58 6.26 30.02
N THR A 366 -22.99 5.47 29.03
CA THR A 366 -22.22 4.33 28.53
C THR A 366 -21.50 4.74 27.24
N LEU A 367 -20.17 4.64 27.22
CA LEU A 367 -19.35 4.96 26.04
C LEU A 367 -19.15 3.73 25.15
N HIS A 368 -19.19 3.94 23.84
CA HIS A 368 -18.88 2.93 22.83
C HIS A 368 -19.65 1.59 22.93
N PRO A 369 -20.93 1.52 23.36
CA PRO A 369 -21.66 0.25 23.32
C PRO A 369 -21.81 -0.24 21.89
N GLN A 370 -21.70 -1.56 21.72
CA GLN A 370 -21.82 -2.24 20.44
C GLN A 370 -23.17 -2.94 20.35
N TYR A 371 -23.86 -2.73 19.23
CA TYR A 371 -25.12 -3.38 18.92
C TYR A 371 -25.02 -4.06 17.56
N ASP A 372 -25.48 -5.30 17.48
CA ASP A 372 -25.60 -6.00 16.21
C ASP A 372 -26.95 -5.65 15.58
N VAL A 373 -26.97 -5.19 14.34
CA VAL A 373 -28.21 -4.92 13.58
C VAL A 373 -28.26 -5.79 12.33
N GLU A 374 -29.45 -6.12 11.84
CA GLU A 374 -29.60 -6.86 10.59
C GLU A 374 -29.86 -5.91 9.43
N ILE A 375 -29.04 -6.00 8.38
CA ILE A 375 -29.17 -5.23 7.14
C ILE A 375 -28.89 -6.19 5.99
N ALA A 376 -29.81 -6.26 5.02
CA ALA A 376 -29.70 -7.20 3.89
C ALA A 376 -29.50 -8.68 4.27
N GLY A 377 -30.01 -9.11 5.45
CA GLY A 377 -29.78 -10.47 5.97
C GLY A 377 -28.36 -10.71 6.52
N ARG A 378 -27.56 -9.66 6.70
CA ARG A 378 -26.24 -9.71 7.36
C ARG A 378 -26.28 -9.02 8.71
N THR A 379 -25.56 -9.60 9.67
CA THR A 379 -25.29 -8.99 10.96
C THR A 379 -24.21 -7.92 10.80
N VAL A 380 -24.55 -6.68 11.12
CA VAL A 380 -23.68 -5.52 11.08
C VAL A 380 -23.46 -5.03 12.50
N GLN A 381 -22.21 -4.95 12.94
CA GLN A 381 -21.85 -4.41 14.25
C GLN A 381 -21.80 -2.88 14.20
N VAL A 382 -22.60 -2.22 15.04
CA VAL A 382 -22.69 -0.76 15.15
C VAL A 382 -22.15 -0.33 16.51
N THR A 383 -21.13 0.53 16.51
CA THR A 383 -20.62 1.17 17.73
C THR A 383 -21.25 2.55 17.87
N ILE A 384 -21.90 2.80 19.00
CA ILE A 384 -22.51 4.08 19.34
C ILE A 384 -21.55 4.89 20.19
N ASP A 385 -21.27 6.15 19.87
CA ASP A 385 -20.27 6.94 20.60
C ASP A 385 -20.62 7.04 22.09
N ARG A 386 -21.87 7.41 22.41
CA ARG A 386 -22.37 7.48 23.78
C ARG A 386 -23.88 7.23 23.87
N VAL A 387 -24.30 6.48 24.87
CA VAL A 387 -25.71 6.30 25.26
C VAL A 387 -25.93 6.93 26.62
N GLU A 388 -26.91 7.82 26.71
CA GLU A 388 -27.32 8.48 27.95
C GLU A 388 -28.66 7.89 28.42
N THR A 389 -28.69 7.44 29.68
CA THR A 389 -29.90 6.98 30.36
C THR A 389 -30.26 7.95 31.48
N PRO A 390 -31.56 8.29 31.66
CA PRO A 390 -31.98 9.10 32.80
C PRO A 390 -31.71 8.36 34.10
N GLU A 391 -31.11 9.03 35.09
CA GLU A 391 -30.97 8.46 36.43
C GLU A 391 -32.36 8.20 37.04
N SER A 392 -32.60 6.98 37.52
CA SER A 392 -33.79 6.66 38.31
C SER A 392 -33.70 7.39 39.65
N SER A 393 -34.26 8.60 39.73
CA SER A 393 -34.37 9.33 40.98
C SER A 393 -35.49 8.70 41.82
N GLU A 394 -35.11 7.86 42.79
CA GLU A 394 -35.93 7.67 43.98
C GLU A 394 -36.13 9.03 44.65
N THR A 395 -37.39 9.45 44.71
CA THR A 395 -38.02 10.51 45.51
C THR A 395 -37.10 11.32 46.42
N GLN A 396 -37.02 12.64 46.17
CA GLN A 396 -37.36 13.65 47.18
C GLN A 396 -37.54 15.03 46.52
N GLY A 397 -38.77 15.54 46.63
CA GLY A 397 -39.15 16.83 46.08
C GLY A 397 -38.51 17.98 46.85
N SER A 398 -38.10 19.00 46.10
CA SER A 398 -38.05 20.37 46.60
C SER A 398 -38.18 21.31 45.42
N GLN A 399 -39.34 21.96 45.34
CA GLN A 399 -39.60 23.07 44.43
C GLN A 399 -38.65 24.23 44.76
N ALA A 400 -37.92 24.73 43.77
CA ALA A 400 -37.28 26.04 43.81
C ALA A 400 -37.70 26.83 42.58
N ASN A 401 -38.58 27.80 42.80
CA ASN A 401 -38.92 28.87 41.87
C ASN A 401 -37.66 29.70 41.60
N HIS A 402 -37.28 29.88 40.34
CA HIS A 402 -36.41 30.98 39.93
C HIS A 402 -37.13 31.88 38.93
N VAL A 403 -37.26 33.15 39.36
CA VAL A 403 -37.80 34.31 38.65
C VAL A 403 -36.82 34.73 37.56
N ALA A 404 -37.32 34.89 36.34
CA ALA A 404 -36.59 35.48 35.22
C ALA A 404 -36.57 37.02 35.33
N GLN A 405 -35.41 37.62 35.04
CA GLN A 405 -35.29 39.06 34.75
C GLN A 405 -34.97 39.23 33.26
N ASP A 406 -35.84 39.99 32.59
CA ASP A 406 -35.69 40.48 31.22
C ASP A 406 -34.54 41.51 31.11
N SER A 407 -33.82 41.43 29.99
CA SER A 407 -33.27 42.64 29.36
C SER A 407 -33.25 42.47 27.84
N ASP A 408 -34.01 43.35 27.22
CA ASP A 408 -34.28 43.55 25.80
C ASP A 408 -32.99 43.86 24.99
N THR A 409 -32.89 43.32 23.77
CA THR A 409 -32.52 44.05 22.54
C THR A 409 -32.33 43.09 21.36
N GLY A 410 -32.99 43.38 20.23
CA GLY A 410 -32.47 43.03 18.90
C GLY A 410 -33.31 42.05 18.07
N LYS A 411 -34.18 42.62 17.23
CA LYS A 411 -34.92 41.98 16.12
C LYS A 411 -34.13 40.86 15.41
N THR A 412 -34.65 39.63 15.39
CA THR A 412 -34.37 38.66 14.32
C THR A 412 -35.59 37.81 13.97
N LYS A 413 -35.72 37.54 12.66
CA LYS A 413 -36.86 36.98 11.93
C LYS A 413 -37.29 35.60 12.45
N GLN A 414 -38.61 35.42 12.57
CA GLN A 414 -39.26 34.14 12.86
C GLN A 414 -39.04 33.13 11.74
N SER A 415 -38.20 32.12 11.97
CA SER A 415 -38.27 30.83 11.27
C SER A 415 -39.20 29.93 12.09
N LYS A 416 -40.32 29.51 11.49
CA LYS A 416 -41.22 28.49 12.04
C LYS A 416 -40.54 27.12 11.91
N SER A 417 -39.76 26.73 12.90
CA SER A 417 -39.34 25.36 13.11
C SER A 417 -40.20 24.78 14.23
N GLN A 418 -41.11 23.86 13.91
CA GLN A 418 -41.87 23.09 14.89
C GLN A 418 -40.87 22.35 15.80
N LYS A 419 -40.69 22.86 17.02
CA LYS A 419 -39.98 22.15 18.09
C LYS A 419 -40.81 20.94 18.49
N GLN A 420 -40.44 19.76 18.03
CA GLN A 420 -40.79 18.52 18.72
C GLN A 420 -40.11 18.57 20.08
N GLN A 421 -40.88 18.84 21.14
CA GLN A 421 -40.43 18.72 22.52
C GLN A 421 -40.12 17.24 22.79
N VAL A 422 -38.83 16.92 22.88
CA VAL A 422 -38.35 15.62 23.38
C VAL A 422 -38.63 15.56 24.87
N SER A 423 -39.30 14.50 25.33
CA SER A 423 -39.61 14.28 26.74
C SER A 423 -38.33 13.97 27.55
N PRO A 424 -38.13 14.57 28.74
CA PRO A 424 -36.89 14.52 29.53
C PRO A 424 -36.58 13.17 30.21
N THR A 425 -37.26 12.08 29.84
CA THR A 425 -37.17 10.74 30.45
C THR A 425 -36.82 9.63 29.45
N SER A 426 -36.37 9.97 28.24
CA SER A 426 -36.04 8.99 27.20
C SER A 426 -34.54 8.75 27.07
N ILE A 427 -34.16 7.50 26.80
CA ILE A 427 -32.78 7.10 26.50
C ILE A 427 -32.32 7.84 25.24
N ALA A 428 -31.09 8.36 25.22
CA ALA A 428 -30.59 9.14 24.10
C ALA A 428 -29.30 8.55 23.53
N PHE A 429 -29.29 8.32 22.21
CA PHE A 429 -28.06 7.97 21.48
C PHE A 429 -27.38 9.25 21.01
N LYS A 430 -26.15 9.49 21.45
CA LYS A 430 -25.35 10.66 21.09
C LYS A 430 -24.30 10.29 20.07
N ARG A 431 -24.27 11.03 18.97
CA ARG A 431 -23.19 11.02 17.97
C ARG A 431 -22.33 12.25 18.18
N THR A 432 -21.05 12.04 18.47
CA THR A 432 -20.10 13.11 18.75
C THR A 432 -19.56 13.75 17.47
N ARG A 433 -19.42 15.07 17.48
CA ARG A 433 -18.80 15.85 16.41
C ARG A 433 -17.97 17.00 16.99
N PHE A 434 -17.02 17.49 16.20
CA PHE A 434 -16.23 18.69 16.49
C PHE A 434 -16.40 19.72 15.35
N GLY A 435 -16.28 21.00 15.69
CA GLY A 435 -16.34 22.10 14.71
C GLY A 435 -17.73 22.73 14.58
N LYS A 436 -17.90 23.73 13.70
CA LYS A 436 -19.19 24.43 13.56
C LYS A 436 -20.25 23.50 12.95
N SER A 437 -21.39 23.36 13.63
CA SER A 437 -22.57 22.70 13.05
C SER A 437 -23.09 23.53 11.88
N LYS A 438 -23.51 22.87 10.79
CA LYS A 438 -24.28 23.53 9.72
C LYS A 438 -25.70 23.76 10.24
N ASP A 439 -26.31 24.90 9.92
CA ASP A 439 -27.69 25.25 10.33
C ASP A 439 -28.74 24.18 9.97
N LYS A 440 -28.44 23.31 8.99
CA LYS A 440 -29.19 22.09 8.65
C LYS A 440 -28.22 20.97 8.29
N ALA A 441 -27.84 20.14 9.26
CA ALA A 441 -27.10 18.91 8.97
C ALA A 441 -28.05 17.90 8.29
N GLU A 442 -27.68 17.41 7.10
CA GLU A 442 -28.39 16.28 6.50
C GLU A 442 -28.01 14.97 7.18
N ALA A 443 -28.98 14.07 7.33
CA ALA A 443 -28.70 12.73 7.83
C ALA A 443 -27.78 11.95 6.88
N GLU A 444 -26.78 11.31 7.47
CA GLU A 444 -25.76 10.50 6.80
C GLU A 444 -25.98 9.00 7.08
N MET A 445 -25.25 8.14 6.38
CA MET A 445 -25.32 6.69 6.56
C MET A 445 -25.05 6.23 8.01
N ARG A 446 -24.15 6.92 8.73
CA ARG A 446 -23.92 6.64 10.16
C ARG A 446 -25.17 6.84 11.02
N ASP A 447 -25.98 7.85 10.70
CA ASP A 447 -27.20 8.16 11.44
C ASP A 447 -28.29 7.09 11.22
N LEU A 448 -28.31 6.47 10.03
CA LEU A 448 -29.13 5.29 9.76
C LEU A 448 -28.72 4.14 10.69
N PHE A 449 -27.43 3.81 10.79
CA PHE A 449 -27.00 2.69 11.62
C PHE A 449 -27.33 2.89 13.10
N TYR A 450 -27.19 4.11 13.61
CA TYR A 450 -27.61 4.43 14.96
C TYR A 450 -29.14 4.31 15.13
N THR A 451 -29.91 4.74 14.13
CA THR A 451 -31.38 4.61 14.13
C THR A 451 -31.82 3.15 14.18
N LEU A 452 -31.18 2.29 13.39
CA LEU A 452 -31.45 0.85 13.38
C LEU A 452 -31.05 0.20 14.71
N ALA A 453 -29.90 0.58 15.26
CA ALA A 453 -29.45 0.09 16.57
C ALA A 453 -30.41 0.49 17.69
N TYR A 454 -30.87 1.75 17.70
CA TYR A 454 -31.85 2.23 18.67
C TYR A 454 -33.15 1.43 18.61
N ARG A 455 -33.73 1.26 17.42
CA ARG A 455 -35.00 0.53 17.26
C ARG A 455 -34.92 -0.94 17.65
N LYS A 456 -33.76 -1.57 17.40
CA LYS A 456 -33.52 -2.95 17.79
C LYS A 456 -33.41 -3.09 19.31
N GLN A 457 -32.71 -2.16 19.96
CA GLN A 457 -32.47 -2.21 21.40
C GLN A 457 -33.70 -1.77 22.21
N PHE A 458 -34.46 -0.79 21.73
CA PHE A 458 -35.62 -0.19 22.40
C PHE A 458 -36.87 -0.27 21.51
N PRO A 459 -37.42 -1.49 21.31
CA PRO A 459 -38.59 -1.67 20.45
C PRO A 459 -39.81 -0.96 21.05
N GLY A 460 -40.47 -0.13 20.23
CA GLY A 460 -41.69 0.61 20.62
C GLY A 460 -41.44 2.03 21.15
N GLU A 461 -40.20 2.43 21.37
CA GLU A 461 -39.85 3.81 21.70
C GLU A 461 -39.61 4.68 20.46
N SER A 462 -39.91 5.97 20.57
CA SER A 462 -39.53 6.94 19.54
C SER A 462 -38.02 7.14 19.55
N VAL A 463 -37.39 7.00 18.37
CA VAL A 463 -35.93 7.17 18.22
C VAL A 463 -35.48 8.53 18.72
N ASN A 464 -34.60 8.55 19.71
CA ASN A 464 -33.97 9.75 20.25
C ASN A 464 -32.47 9.74 19.92
N LEU A 465 -32.14 10.32 18.76
CA LEU A 465 -30.77 10.52 18.30
C LEU A 465 -30.39 12.00 18.40
N GLN A 466 -29.19 12.31 18.89
CA GLN A 466 -28.70 13.69 18.95
C GLN A 466 -27.26 13.80 18.45
N HIS A 467 -26.98 14.82 17.64
CA HIS A 467 -25.60 15.24 17.34
C HIS A 467 -25.11 16.12 18.48
N HIS A 468 -24.09 15.66 19.20
CA HIS A 468 -23.48 16.41 20.28
C HIS A 468 -22.15 17.01 19.82
N ASN A 469 -22.12 18.34 19.75
CA ASN A 469 -20.92 19.08 19.40
C ASN A 469 -20.07 19.29 20.65
N LEU A 470 -18.97 18.55 20.75
CA LEU A 470 -18.09 18.61 21.92
C LEU A 470 -17.36 19.96 22.05
N SER A 471 -17.22 20.72 20.95
CA SER A 471 -16.61 22.05 20.98
C SER A 471 -17.53 23.13 21.55
N THR A 472 -18.84 23.02 21.36
CA THR A 472 -19.82 24.04 21.78
C THR A 472 -20.73 23.60 22.93
N GLY A 473 -20.76 22.30 23.23
CA GLY A 473 -21.72 21.68 24.15
C GLY A 473 -23.14 21.57 23.59
N GLU A 474 -23.38 21.96 22.33
CA GLU A 474 -24.72 21.94 21.72
C GLU A 474 -25.12 20.52 21.34
N ALA A 475 -26.33 20.10 21.76
CA ALA A 475 -26.93 18.84 21.36
C ALA A 475 -28.16 19.10 20.47
N ILE A 476 -28.07 18.71 19.19
CA ILE A 476 -29.12 18.94 18.19
C ILE A 476 -29.84 17.62 17.91
N PRO A 477 -31.18 17.54 18.07
CA PRO A 477 -31.94 16.36 17.69
C PRO A 477 -31.77 16.02 16.21
N LEU A 478 -31.48 14.77 15.92
CA LEU A 478 -31.44 14.27 14.56
C LEU A 478 -32.76 13.58 14.24
N SER A 479 -33.38 14.00 13.14
CA SER A 479 -34.53 13.32 12.57
C SER A 479 -34.25 12.98 11.11
N MET A 480 -34.76 11.83 10.69
CA MET A 480 -34.65 11.34 9.31
C MET A 480 -36.05 11.25 8.74
N THR A 481 -36.23 11.77 7.52
CA THR A 481 -37.50 11.53 6.80
C THR A 481 -37.54 10.08 6.34
N PRO A 482 -38.73 9.44 6.27
CA PRO A 482 -38.85 8.05 5.81
C PRO A 482 -38.21 7.82 4.43
N LYS A 483 -38.32 8.81 3.53
CA LYS A 483 -37.71 8.77 2.19
C LYS A 483 -36.18 8.76 2.24
N LYS A 484 -35.57 9.57 3.11
CA LYS A 484 -34.10 9.62 3.27
C LYS A 484 -33.59 8.34 3.93
N GLU A 485 -34.32 7.82 4.91
CA GLU A 485 -34.02 6.56 5.58
C GLU A 485 -34.00 5.39 4.59
N GLN A 486 -35.07 5.24 3.80
CA GLN A 486 -35.16 4.18 2.78
C GLN A 486 -34.06 4.29 1.72
N ARG A 487 -33.69 5.51 1.33
CA ARG A 487 -32.56 5.75 0.42
C ARG A 487 -31.23 5.28 1.02
N LEU A 488 -30.91 5.71 2.24
CA LEU A 488 -29.66 5.32 2.92
C LEU A 488 -29.60 3.82 3.18
N GLN A 489 -30.75 3.18 3.44
CA GLN A 489 -30.85 1.73 3.59
C GLN A 489 -30.51 1.04 2.27
N SER A 490 -31.07 1.50 1.15
CA SER A 490 -30.73 1.00 -0.18
C SER A 490 -29.24 1.19 -0.53
N GLU A 491 -28.64 2.34 -0.17
CA GLU A 491 -27.21 2.59 -0.35
C GLU A 491 -26.34 1.65 0.51
N ALA A 492 -26.75 1.39 1.76
CA ALA A 492 -26.06 0.43 2.64
C ALA A 492 -26.17 -1.01 2.12
N GLU A 493 -27.34 -1.42 1.63
CA GLU A 493 -27.55 -2.73 1.01
C GLU A 493 -26.66 -2.93 -0.22
N GLN A 494 -26.54 -1.91 -1.08
CA GLN A 494 -25.65 -1.94 -2.24
C GLN A 494 -24.17 -2.07 -1.82
N ALA A 495 -23.76 -1.38 -0.77
CA ALA A 495 -22.41 -1.51 -0.23
C ALA A 495 -22.13 -2.92 0.31
N ILE A 496 -23.09 -3.52 1.04
CA ILE A 496 -22.98 -4.90 1.53
C ILE A 496 -22.87 -5.89 0.36
N GLN A 497 -23.72 -5.78 -0.66
CA GLN A 497 -23.67 -6.67 -1.83
C GLN A 497 -22.35 -6.54 -2.59
N GLY A 498 -21.79 -5.33 -2.69
CA GLY A 498 -20.49 -5.10 -3.31
C GLY A 498 -19.33 -5.73 -2.52
N LEU A 499 -19.37 -5.64 -1.19
CA LEU A 499 -18.44 -6.33 -0.31
C LEU A 499 -18.51 -7.85 -0.49
N GLU A 500 -19.71 -8.43 -0.59
CA GLU A 500 -19.92 -9.87 -0.81
C GLU A 500 -19.42 -10.36 -2.17
N ARG A 501 -19.51 -9.50 -3.20
CA ARG A 501 -18.99 -9.80 -4.55
C ARG A 501 -17.49 -9.53 -4.70
N HIS A 502 -16.84 -9.05 -3.64
CA HIS A 502 -15.43 -8.65 -3.63
C HIS A 502 -15.10 -7.61 -4.71
N GLU A 503 -16.00 -6.65 -4.94
CA GLU A 503 -15.88 -5.65 -6.01
C GLU A 503 -15.24 -4.34 -5.50
N TYR A 504 -13.92 -4.19 -5.64
CA TYR A 504 -13.21 -3.02 -5.08
C TYR A 504 -12.86 -1.95 -6.11
N THR A 505 -13.81 -1.63 -6.98
CA THR A 505 -13.60 -0.64 -8.05
C THR A 505 -13.40 0.77 -7.49
N ALA A 506 -12.56 1.57 -8.15
CA ALA A 506 -12.39 2.99 -7.80
C ALA A 506 -13.66 3.76 -8.19
N LYS A 507 -14.63 3.81 -7.29
CA LYS A 507 -15.90 4.50 -7.51
C LYS A 507 -16.22 5.36 -6.29
N PRO A 508 -15.72 6.60 -6.24
CA PRO A 508 -16.04 7.49 -5.13
C PRO A 508 -17.51 7.88 -5.16
N ALA A 509 -18.12 8.07 -3.99
CA ALA A 509 -19.49 8.58 -3.87
C ALA A 509 -19.61 10.00 -4.46
N GLU A 510 -18.56 10.81 -4.32
CA GLU A 510 -18.45 12.16 -4.89
C GLU A 510 -17.08 12.35 -5.53
N ALA A 511 -17.04 12.89 -6.76
CA ALA A 511 -15.78 13.07 -7.49
C ALA A 511 -14.77 13.98 -6.77
N SER A 512 -15.23 14.94 -5.97
CA SER A 512 -14.39 15.84 -5.16
C SER A 512 -13.56 15.11 -4.10
N GLN A 513 -13.97 13.91 -3.69
CA GLN A 513 -13.27 13.12 -2.65
C GLN A 513 -11.93 12.57 -3.14
N CYS A 514 -11.73 12.44 -4.46
CA CYS A 514 -10.45 12.00 -5.00
C CYS A 514 -9.31 12.99 -4.73
N LEU A 515 -9.62 14.30 -4.70
CA LEU A 515 -8.61 15.36 -4.49
C LEU A 515 -7.96 15.29 -3.10
N THR A 516 -8.68 14.78 -2.12
CA THR A 516 -8.22 14.65 -0.73
C THR A 516 -8.04 13.20 -0.31
N CYS A 517 -8.13 12.26 -1.25
CA CYS A 517 -7.93 10.85 -0.97
C CYS A 517 -6.45 10.60 -0.64
N PRO A 518 -6.13 9.98 0.51
CA PRO A 518 -4.74 9.71 0.88
C PRO A 518 -4.08 8.65 0.00
N PHE A 519 -4.88 7.84 -0.71
CA PHE A 519 -4.40 6.81 -1.63
C PHE A 519 -4.49 7.25 -3.10
N SER A 520 -4.70 8.54 -3.37
CA SER A 520 -4.80 9.07 -4.74
C SER A 520 -3.58 8.70 -5.57
N PHE A 521 -2.38 8.66 -4.96
CA PHE A 521 -1.16 8.28 -5.65
C PHE A 521 -1.25 6.87 -6.23
N ILE A 522 -1.66 5.85 -5.47
CA ILE A 522 -1.82 4.45 -5.95
C ILE A 522 -3.21 4.16 -6.52
N CYS A 523 -4.06 5.17 -6.72
CA CYS A 523 -5.42 4.97 -7.21
C CYS A 523 -5.41 4.81 -8.74
N PRO A 524 -6.18 3.87 -9.32
CA PRO A 524 -6.27 3.69 -10.78
C PRO A 524 -7.11 4.76 -11.50
N ILE A 525 -7.66 5.75 -10.77
CA ILE A 525 -8.45 6.90 -11.24
C ILE A 525 -7.90 8.13 -10.53
#